data_AF-A0A930AS84-F1
#
_entry.id   AF-A0A930AS84-F1
#
_cell.length_a   1.000
_cell.length_b   1.000
_cell.length_c   1.000
_cell.angle_alpha   90.00
_cell.angle_beta   90.00
_cell.angle_gamma   90.00
#
_symmetry.space_group_name_H-M   'P 1'
#
loop_
_entity.id
_entity.type
_entity.pdbx_description
1 polymer ?
#
loop_
_entity_poly.entity_id
_entity_poly.type
_entity_poly.pdbx_seq_one_letter_code
_entity_poly.pdbx_strand_id
1 'polypeptide(L)'
;EAEEYKLQYGDLTTQLEEVRKARMELLNGVEMPLQNLSVDNGELVYKGQRWDNMSGSDQLKVATAIVRKTNPKCGFVLLDKLEQMDINTMNEFGHWLQENNLQAIATRVSTGDECSIFIEDGYSIDKSGNKTADTEIKPAGAWKAGTF
;
A
#
# COMPACT_ATOMS: atom_id res chain seq x y z
N GLU A 1 -3.03 22.09 50.20
CA GLU A 1 -2.03 22.38 49.14
C GLU A 1 -1.19 21.17 48.72
N ALA A 2 -0.07 20.81 49.37
CA ALA A 2 0.81 19.74 48.85
C ALA A 2 0.18 18.33 48.78
N GLU A 3 -0.62 17.93 49.78
CA GLU A 3 -1.37 16.66 49.74
C GLU A 3 -2.54 16.69 48.75
N GLU A 4 -3.16 17.85 48.61
CA GLU A 4 -4.30 18.09 47.71
C GLU A 4 -3.86 17.99 46.25
N TYR A 5 -2.70 18.56 45.91
CA TYR A 5 -2.07 18.36 44.60
C TYR A 5 -1.71 16.90 44.36
N LYS A 6 -1.20 16.16 45.35
CA LYS A 6 -0.91 14.71 45.20
C LYS A 6 -2.17 13.89 44.89
N LEU A 7 -3.28 14.21 45.55
CA LEU A 7 -4.59 13.60 45.27
C LEU A 7 -5.05 13.91 43.85
N GLN A 8 -4.94 15.16 43.40
CA GLN A 8 -5.27 15.55 42.02
C GLN A 8 -4.38 14.84 40.98
N TYR A 9 -3.07 14.70 41.25
CA TYR A 9 -2.17 13.94 40.38
C TYR A 9 -2.55 12.45 40.31
N GLY A 10 -2.91 11.85 41.44
CA GLY A 10 -3.36 10.46 41.49
C GLY A 10 -4.65 10.23 40.70
N ASP A 11 -5.64 11.12 40.87
CA ASP A 11 -6.91 11.06 40.15
C ASP A 11 -6.72 11.23 38.64
N LEU A 12 -5.93 12.23 38.22
CA LEU A 12 -5.63 12.47 36.81
C LEU A 12 -4.83 11.33 36.18
N THR A 13 -3.96 10.67 36.95
CA THR A 13 -3.22 9.47 36.50
C THR A 13 -4.16 8.30 36.27
N THR A 14 -5.11 8.07 37.19
CA THR A 14 -6.14 7.02 37.03
C THR A 14 -6.97 7.27 35.77
N GLN A 15 -7.47 8.49 35.58
CA GLN A 15 -8.23 8.86 34.39
C GLN A 15 -7.43 8.64 33.09
N LEU A 16 -6.13 8.97 33.10
CA LEU A 16 -5.25 8.75 31.95
C LEU A 16 -5.09 7.26 31.64
N GLU A 17 -4.89 6.42 32.66
CA GLU A 17 -4.76 4.97 32.48
C GLU A 17 -6.07 4.32 32.01
N GLU A 18 -7.22 4.79 32.48
CA GLU A 18 -8.53 4.35 31.97
C GLU A 18 -8.70 4.66 30.49
N VAL A 19 -8.33 5.87 30.05
CA VAL A 19 -8.38 6.25 28.63
C VAL A 19 -7.41 5.41 27.79
N ARG A 20 -6.18 5.17 28.29
CA ARG A 20 -5.20 4.29 27.62
C ARG A 20 -5.74 2.88 27.46
N LYS A 21 -6.35 2.32 28.50
CA LYS A 21 -6.94 0.99 28.49
C LYS A 21 -8.10 0.90 27.50
N ALA A 22 -9.04 1.85 27.54
CA ALA A 22 -10.18 1.89 26.62
C ALA A 22 -9.73 1.97 25.16
N ARG A 23 -8.70 2.78 24.86
CA ARG A 23 -8.10 2.86 23.51
C ARG A 23 -7.50 1.51 23.08
N MET A 24 -6.78 0.82 23.98
CA MET A 24 -6.15 -0.45 23.66
C MET A 24 -7.18 -1.57 23.45
N GLU A 25 -8.26 -1.58 24.22
CA GLU A 25 -9.36 -2.54 24.05
C GLU A 25 -10.03 -2.42 22.67
N LEU A 26 -10.22 -1.20 22.17
CA LEU A 26 -10.71 -0.97 20.81
C LEU A 26 -9.79 -1.57 19.75
N LEU A 27 -8.47 -1.52 19.96
CA LEU A 27 -7.47 -2.01 19.00
C LEU A 27 -7.32 -3.53 19.08
N ASN A 28 -7.35 -4.12 20.28
CA ASN A 28 -7.25 -5.56 20.49
C ASN A 28 -8.43 -6.34 19.92
N GLY A 29 -9.61 -5.71 19.82
CA GLY A 29 -10.81 -6.31 19.23
C GLY A 29 -10.82 -6.32 17.69
N VAL A 30 -9.84 -5.68 17.03
CA VAL A 30 -9.80 -5.60 15.57
C VAL A 30 -9.17 -6.85 14.98
N GLU A 31 -9.88 -7.43 14.01
CA GLU A 31 -9.31 -8.47 13.15
C GLU A 31 -8.25 -7.87 12.22
N MET A 32 -7.00 -8.19 12.49
CA MET A 32 -5.86 -7.68 11.72
C MET A 32 -5.76 -8.34 10.34
N PRO A 33 -5.42 -7.58 9.29
CA PRO A 33 -5.46 -8.08 7.91
C PRO A 33 -4.28 -8.98 7.52
N LEU A 34 -3.23 -9.05 8.35
CA LEU A 34 -2.07 -9.91 8.14
C LEU A 34 -1.76 -10.68 9.41
N GLN A 35 -1.27 -11.90 9.24
CA GLN A 35 -0.73 -12.69 10.34
C GLN A 35 0.48 -11.97 10.95
N ASN A 36 0.59 -11.96 12.28
CA ASN A 36 1.66 -11.29 13.03
C ASN A 36 1.68 -9.77 12.91
N LEU A 37 0.58 -9.15 12.45
CA LEU A 37 0.36 -7.71 12.54
C LEU A 37 -0.46 -7.39 13.80
N SER A 38 0.01 -6.47 14.63
CA SER A 38 -0.67 -5.98 15.82
C SER A 38 -0.45 -4.47 16.00
N VAL A 39 -1.16 -3.88 16.96
CA VAL A 39 -0.85 -2.52 17.43
C VAL A 39 -0.33 -2.64 18.86
N ASP A 40 0.84 -2.07 19.13
CA ASP A 40 1.40 -1.95 20.48
C ASP A 40 1.65 -0.49 20.80
N ASN A 41 1.09 0.01 21.91
CA ASN A 41 1.21 1.41 22.34
C ASN A 41 0.87 2.46 21.26
N GLY A 42 -0.04 2.11 20.33
CA GLY A 42 -0.44 2.96 19.21
C GLY A 42 0.48 2.90 17.99
N GLU A 43 1.49 2.04 17.98
CA GLU A 43 2.38 1.79 16.85
C GLU A 43 2.06 0.45 16.19
N LEU A 44 2.18 0.39 14.85
CA LEU A 44 2.04 -0.86 14.12
C LEU A 44 3.27 -1.75 14.37
N VAL A 45 3.02 -3.00 14.75
CA VAL A 45 4.05 -4.03 14.93
C VAL A 45 3.76 -5.18 13.97
N TYR A 46 4.73 -5.53 13.14
CA TYR A 46 4.63 -6.63 12.17
C TYR A 46 5.84 -7.53 12.28
N LYS A 47 5.63 -8.84 12.47
CA LYS A 47 6.71 -9.83 12.68
C LYS A 47 7.69 -9.40 13.80
N GLY A 48 7.17 -8.75 14.84
CA GLY A 48 7.96 -8.23 15.96
C GLY A 48 8.72 -6.93 15.70
N GLN A 49 8.59 -6.33 14.51
CA GLN A 49 9.21 -5.04 14.18
C GLN A 49 8.19 -3.91 14.23
N ARG A 50 8.55 -2.79 14.86
CA ARG A 50 7.78 -1.54 14.80
C ARG A 50 7.87 -0.93 13.40
N TRP A 51 6.89 -0.11 13.03
CA TRP A 51 6.77 0.52 11.71
C TRP A 51 8.07 1.15 11.19
N ASP A 52 8.76 1.90 12.03
CA ASP A 52 10.03 2.58 11.73
C ASP A 52 11.20 1.62 11.50
N ASN A 53 11.11 0.39 12.04
CA ASN A 53 12.10 -0.67 11.87
C ASN A 53 11.66 -1.76 10.87
N MET A 54 10.49 -1.62 10.23
CA MET A 54 10.05 -2.52 9.17
C MET A 54 10.89 -2.28 7.91
N SER A 55 11.15 -3.37 7.16
CA SER A 55 11.69 -3.23 5.80
C SER A 55 10.71 -2.49 4.91
N GLY A 56 11.19 -1.80 3.88
CA GLY A 56 10.34 -1.09 2.94
C GLY A 56 9.31 -1.99 2.22
N SER A 57 9.70 -3.23 1.91
CA SER A 57 8.78 -4.24 1.38
C SER A 57 7.71 -4.66 2.38
N ASP A 58 8.05 -4.85 3.65
CA ASP A 58 7.06 -5.13 4.69
C ASP A 58 6.13 -3.94 4.92
N GLN A 59 6.64 -2.69 4.90
CA GLN A 59 5.82 -1.48 4.98
C GLN A 59 4.79 -1.41 3.85
N LEU A 60 5.20 -1.71 2.61
CA LEU A 60 4.30 -1.77 1.46
C LEU A 60 3.22 -2.85 1.62
N LYS A 61 3.61 -4.06 2.08
CA LYS A 61 2.67 -5.17 2.35
C LYS A 61 1.64 -4.78 3.44
N VAL A 62 2.12 -4.26 4.57
CA VAL A 62 1.28 -3.87 5.72
C VAL A 62 0.34 -2.73 5.35
N ALA A 63 0.84 -1.68 4.70
CA ALA A 63 0.02 -0.54 4.28
C ALA A 63 -1.11 -1.00 3.34
N THR A 64 -0.77 -1.82 2.35
CA THR A 64 -1.76 -2.33 1.38
C THR A 64 -2.83 -3.17 2.05
N ALA A 65 -2.45 -4.03 2.99
CA ALA A 65 -3.40 -4.87 3.71
C ALA A 65 -4.35 -4.05 4.60
N ILE A 66 -3.85 -3.00 5.25
CA ILE A 66 -4.68 -2.08 6.04
C ILE A 66 -5.65 -1.31 5.15
N VAL A 67 -5.19 -0.77 4.01
CA VAL A 67 -6.06 -0.08 3.04
C VAL A 67 -7.15 -1.02 2.52
N ARG A 68 -6.79 -2.28 2.24
CA ARG A 68 -7.75 -3.30 1.79
C ARG A 68 -8.82 -3.60 2.85
N LYS A 69 -8.43 -3.73 4.12
CA LYS A 69 -9.35 -3.99 5.24
C LYS A 69 -10.25 -2.79 5.54
N THR A 70 -9.70 -1.58 5.47
CA THR A 70 -10.44 -0.33 5.74
C THR A 70 -11.41 0.04 4.63
N ASN A 71 -11.09 -0.30 3.37
CA ASN A 71 -11.99 -0.10 2.22
C ASN A 71 -12.08 -1.34 1.30
N PRO A 72 -12.85 -2.39 1.69
CA PRO A 72 -12.98 -3.63 0.91
C PRO A 72 -13.70 -3.46 -0.44
N LYS A 73 -14.33 -2.32 -0.70
CA LYS A 73 -14.97 -2.02 -1.99
C LYS A 73 -13.98 -1.45 -3.01
N CYS A 74 -12.83 -0.95 -2.56
CA CYS A 74 -11.80 -0.44 -3.47
C CYS A 74 -11.18 -1.60 -4.25
N GLY A 75 -11.30 -1.56 -5.57
CA GLY A 75 -10.82 -2.61 -6.47
C GLY A 75 -9.37 -2.46 -6.90
N PHE A 76 -8.72 -1.32 -6.61
CA PHE A 76 -7.31 -1.12 -6.94
C PHE A 76 -6.54 -0.31 -5.88
N VAL A 77 -5.22 -0.40 -5.93
CA VAL A 77 -4.26 0.36 -5.10
C VAL A 77 -3.13 0.89 -5.99
N LEU A 78 -2.68 2.11 -5.71
CA LEU A 78 -1.47 2.67 -6.32
C LEU A 78 -0.29 2.43 -5.38
N LEU A 79 0.78 1.86 -5.90
CA LEU A 79 1.99 1.54 -5.12
C LEU A 79 3.17 2.29 -5.69
N ASP A 80 3.89 3.01 -4.83
CA ASP A 80 5.14 3.65 -5.21
C ASP A 80 6.34 2.90 -4.63
N LYS A 81 7.47 2.99 -5.31
CA LYS A 81 8.76 2.39 -4.92
C LYS A 81 8.75 0.87 -4.81
N LEU A 82 8.14 0.18 -5.77
CA LEU A 82 8.09 -1.28 -5.77
C LEU A 82 9.49 -1.93 -5.92
N GLU A 83 10.53 -1.16 -6.26
CA GLU A 83 11.94 -1.60 -6.24
C GLU A 83 12.44 -2.04 -4.87
N GLN A 84 11.71 -1.71 -3.79
CA GLN A 84 12.01 -2.20 -2.44
C GLN A 84 11.72 -3.69 -2.26
N MET A 85 11.02 -4.32 -3.21
CA MET A 85 10.76 -5.76 -3.23
C MET A 85 11.70 -6.45 -4.21
N ASP A 86 12.35 -7.52 -3.75
CA ASP A 86 12.96 -8.49 -4.66
C ASP A 86 11.87 -9.25 -5.45
N ILE A 87 12.28 -9.94 -6.51
CA ILE A 87 11.37 -10.62 -7.44
C ILE A 87 10.50 -11.66 -6.73
N ASN A 88 11.04 -12.41 -5.78
CA ASN A 88 10.27 -13.44 -5.07
C ASN A 88 9.23 -12.79 -4.16
N THR A 89 9.64 -11.79 -3.38
CA THR A 89 8.76 -11.00 -2.52
C THR A 89 7.63 -10.34 -3.32
N MET A 90 7.93 -9.85 -4.53
CA MET A 90 6.98 -9.22 -5.44
C MET A 90 5.96 -10.22 -5.99
N ASN A 91 6.41 -11.42 -6.37
CA ASN A 91 5.52 -12.49 -6.84
C ASN A 91 4.58 -12.97 -5.73
N GLU A 92 5.09 -13.20 -4.52
CA GLU A 92 4.27 -13.53 -3.35
C GLU A 92 3.21 -12.45 -3.08
N PHE A 93 3.62 -11.18 -3.16
CA PHE A 93 2.72 -10.06 -2.96
C PHE A 93 1.67 -9.96 -4.08
N GLY A 94 2.06 -10.25 -5.33
CA GLY A 94 1.14 -10.38 -6.46
C GLY A 94 0.09 -11.47 -6.26
N HIS A 95 0.48 -12.64 -5.75
CA HIS A 95 -0.47 -13.69 -5.40
C HIS A 95 -1.44 -13.25 -4.30
N TRP A 96 -0.93 -12.62 -3.24
CA TRP A 96 -1.78 -12.08 -2.18
C TRP A 96 -2.80 -11.05 -2.70
N LEU A 97 -2.39 -10.18 -3.63
CA LEU A 97 -3.29 -9.21 -4.28
C LEU A 97 -4.42 -9.89 -5.06
N GLN A 98 -4.09 -10.96 -5.80
CA GLN A 98 -5.06 -11.77 -6.55
C GLN A 98 -6.07 -12.45 -5.63
N GLU A 99 -5.60 -13.10 -4.55
CA GLU A 99 -6.46 -13.74 -3.55
C GLU A 99 -7.42 -12.74 -2.88
N ASN A 100 -6.99 -11.48 -2.73
CA ASN A 100 -7.79 -10.42 -2.15
C ASN A 100 -8.65 -9.66 -3.17
N ASN A 101 -8.64 -10.07 -4.44
CA ASN A 101 -9.31 -9.40 -5.56
C ASN A 101 -9.00 -7.89 -5.62
N LEU A 102 -7.70 -7.56 -5.52
CA LEU A 102 -7.19 -6.19 -5.52
C LEU A 102 -6.18 -6.00 -6.65
N GLN A 103 -6.44 -5.05 -7.56
CA GLN A 103 -5.50 -4.68 -8.60
C GLN A 103 -4.42 -3.73 -8.03
N ALA A 104 -3.16 -3.94 -8.36
CA ALA A 104 -2.10 -2.98 -8.04
C ALA A 104 -1.56 -2.32 -9.30
N ILE A 105 -1.47 -0.99 -9.28
CA ILE A 105 -0.74 -0.21 -10.28
C ILE A 105 0.49 0.32 -9.57
N ALA A 106 1.67 -0.07 -10.03
CA ALA A 106 2.91 0.19 -9.32
C ALA A 106 3.95 0.92 -10.17
N THR A 107 4.70 1.81 -9.54
CA THR A 107 5.93 2.39 -10.08
C THR A 107 7.13 1.66 -9.50
N ARG A 108 8.11 1.34 -10.34
CA ARG A 108 9.35 0.67 -9.97
C ARG A 108 10.52 1.27 -10.73
N VAL A 109 11.64 1.47 -10.05
CA VAL A 109 12.94 1.72 -10.69
C VAL A 109 13.70 0.40 -10.80
N SER A 110 14.03 -0.04 -12.02
CA SER A 110 14.79 -1.26 -12.24
C SER A 110 15.83 -1.06 -13.33
N THR A 111 16.93 -1.81 -13.23
CA THR A 111 17.90 -2.00 -14.33
C THR A 111 17.60 -3.27 -15.12
N GLY A 112 16.62 -4.06 -14.68
CA GLY A 112 16.18 -5.26 -15.36
C GLY A 112 15.32 -4.93 -16.59
N ASP A 113 15.22 -5.90 -17.48
CA ASP A 113 14.64 -5.74 -18.80
C ASP A 113 13.11 -5.94 -18.82
N GLU A 114 12.50 -6.08 -17.63
CA GLU A 114 11.07 -6.31 -17.39
C GLU A 114 10.16 -5.10 -17.72
N CYS A 115 10.69 -3.86 -17.70
CA CYS A 115 9.92 -2.65 -17.92
C CYS A 115 10.65 -1.70 -18.87
N SER A 116 10.56 -1.96 -20.17
CA SER A 116 11.16 -1.07 -21.17
C SER A 116 10.13 -0.67 -22.23
N ILE A 117 9.62 0.55 -22.11
CA ILE A 117 9.06 1.26 -23.26
C ILE A 117 10.22 2.12 -23.78
N PHE A 118 10.79 1.74 -24.92
CA PHE A 118 11.78 2.55 -25.59
C PHE A 118 11.05 3.56 -26.47
N ILE A 119 11.43 4.83 -26.39
CA ILE A 119 10.86 5.88 -27.23
C ILE A 119 12.00 6.53 -28.00
N GLU A 120 11.92 6.47 -29.32
CA GLU A 120 12.86 7.12 -30.25
C GLU A 120 12.05 7.88 -31.30
N ASP A 121 12.42 9.14 -31.52
CA ASP A 121 11.72 10.08 -32.41
C ASP A 121 10.19 10.18 -32.19
N GLY A 122 9.75 10.04 -30.94
CA GLY A 122 8.33 10.13 -30.56
C GLY A 122 7.50 8.87 -30.83
N TYR A 123 8.13 7.74 -31.17
CA TYR A 123 7.47 6.45 -31.38
C TYR A 123 7.95 5.43 -30.35
N SER A 124 7.03 4.55 -29.91
CA SER A 124 7.41 3.39 -29.12
C SER A 124 8.17 2.38 -30.00
N ILE A 125 9.31 1.89 -29.51
CA ILE A 125 10.15 0.88 -30.17
C ILE A 125 10.35 -0.33 -29.24
N ASP A 126 10.66 -1.48 -29.82
CA ASP A 126 11.04 -2.70 -29.10
C ASP A 126 12.54 -2.69 -28.75
N LYS A 127 13.01 -3.72 -28.02
CA LYS A 127 14.44 -3.87 -27.67
C LYS A 127 15.37 -3.97 -28.88
N SER A 128 14.83 -4.26 -30.07
CA SER A 128 15.56 -4.40 -31.33
C SER A 128 15.48 -3.14 -32.20
N GLY A 129 14.84 -2.06 -31.71
CA GLY A 129 14.69 -0.81 -32.43
C GLY A 129 13.52 -0.75 -33.41
N ASN A 130 12.66 -1.76 -33.46
CA ASN A 130 11.50 -1.76 -34.35
C ASN A 130 10.34 -1.01 -33.71
N LYS A 131 9.61 -0.22 -34.50
CA LYS A 131 8.40 0.46 -34.02
C LYS A 131 7.36 -0.58 -33.56
N THR A 132 6.85 -0.40 -32.35
CA THR A 132 5.88 -1.32 -31.72
C THR A 132 4.42 -0.97 -32.02
N ALA A 133 4.17 0.15 -32.69
CA ALA A 133 2.86 0.55 -33.17
C ALA A 133 2.87 0.66 -34.70
N ASP A 134 1.85 0.09 -35.35
CA ASP A 134 1.61 0.28 -36.78
C ASP A 134 1.38 1.77 -37.05
N THR A 135 2.24 2.36 -37.88
CA THR A 135 2.12 3.75 -38.38
C THR A 135 0.98 3.94 -39.38
N GLU A 136 0.03 3.00 -39.48
CA GLU A 136 -1.23 3.29 -40.16
C GLU A 136 -2.02 4.29 -39.32
N ILE A 137 -1.84 5.57 -39.65
CA ILE A 137 -2.85 6.58 -39.39
C ILE A 137 -4.11 6.07 -40.09
N LYS A 138 -4.95 5.31 -39.38
CA LYS A 138 -6.30 5.06 -39.84
C LYS A 138 -6.93 6.45 -39.96
N PRO A 139 -7.29 6.92 -41.17
CA PRO A 139 -8.00 8.18 -41.28
C PRO A 139 -9.20 8.05 -40.35
N ALA A 140 -9.36 9.01 -39.45
CA ALA A 140 -10.49 9.03 -38.53
C ALA A 140 -11.75 8.78 -39.36
N GLY A 141 -12.32 7.56 -39.22
CA GLY A 141 -13.48 7.14 -39.99
C GLY A 141 -14.53 8.23 -39.82
N ALA A 142 -15.00 8.78 -40.95
CA ALA A 142 -15.83 9.98 -41.01
C ALA A 142 -16.87 9.98 -39.89
N TRP A 143 -16.63 10.80 -38.87
CA TRP A 143 -17.51 10.94 -37.73
C TRP A 143 -18.82 11.54 -38.26
N LYS A 144 -19.90 10.75 -38.24
CA LYS A 144 -21.25 11.26 -38.54
C LYS A 144 -21.92 11.65 -37.23
N ALA A 145 -22.08 12.95 -37.02
CA ALA A 145 -22.90 13.48 -35.95
C ALA A 145 -24.32 12.88 -36.03
N GLY A 146 -24.83 12.33 -34.93
CA GLY A 146 -26.26 12.05 -34.75
C GLY A 146 -26.74 10.61 -34.86
N THR A 147 -25.88 9.60 -34.78
CA THR A 147 -26.31 8.19 -34.65
C THR A 147 -25.82 7.60 -33.34
N PHE A 148 -26.77 7.42 -32.41
CA PHE A 148 -26.66 6.53 -31.24
C PHE A 148 -27.48 5.27 -31.52
#